data_AF-A0A9D4I454-F1
#
_entry.id   AF-A0A9D4I454-F1
#
_cell.length_a   1.000
_cell.length_b   1.000
_cell.length_c   1.000
_cell.angle_alpha   90.00
_cell.angle_beta   90.00
_cell.angle_gamma   90.00
#
_symmetry.space_group_name_H-M   'P 1'
#
loop_
_entity.id
_entity.type
_entity.pdbx_description
1 polymer ?
#
loop_
_entity_poly.entity_id
_entity_poly.type
_entity_poly.pdbx_seq_one_letter_code
_entity_poly.pdbx_strand_id
1 'polypeptide(L)' 'MFYAALKSEDGPFYINGDWTIDWPRKFTIAGTVFHYERQNDAPEIMRAVGPTSENLVVMVISQ' A
#
# COMPACT_ATOMS: atom_id res chain seq x y z
N MET A 1 -1.96 -13.22 -10.47
CA MET A 1 -1.05 -12.05 -10.37
C MET A 1 -1.19 -11.45 -8.97
N PHE A 2 -0.09 -11.05 -8.32
CA PHE A 2 -0.08 -10.63 -6.91
C PHE A 2 0.11 -9.12 -6.76
N TYR A 3 -0.60 -8.50 -5.82
CA TYR A 3 -0.50 -7.09 -5.49
C TYR A 3 -0.50 -6.85 -3.98
N ALA A 4 0.34 -5.94 -3.50
CA ALA A 4 0.43 -5.54 -2.10
C ALA A 4 -0.71 -4.58 -1.75
N ALA A 5 -1.41 -4.87 -0.67
CA ALA A 5 -2.45 -4.02 -0.11
C ALA A 5 -2.04 -3.51 1.27
N LEU A 6 -2.48 -2.31 1.61
CA LEU A 6 -2.18 -1.67 2.90
C LEU A 6 -3.46 -1.19 3.54
N LYS A 7 -3.65 -1.53 4.81
CA LYS A 7 -4.76 -1.03 5.63
C LYS A 7 -4.30 -0.69 7.04
N SER A 8 -5.11 0.06 7.78
CA SER A 8 -4.96 0.13 9.23
C SER A 8 -5.45 -1.17 9.89
N GLU A 9 -5.05 -1.39 11.13
CA GLU A 9 -5.39 -2.59 11.91
C GLU A 9 -6.91 -2.86 11.92
N ASP A 10 -7.70 -1.84 12.27
CA ASP A 10 -9.16 -1.92 12.43
C ASP A 10 -9.97 -1.00 11.48
N GLY A 11 -9.32 -0.41 10.46
CA GLY A 11 -9.93 0.60 9.61
C GLY A 11 -9.87 0.29 8.11
N PRO A 12 -10.02 1.32 7.25
CA PRO A 12 -10.13 1.15 5.81
C PRO A 12 -8.79 0.79 5.16
N PHE A 13 -8.86 0.31 3.92
CA PHE A 13 -7.70 0.19 3.05
C PHE A 13 -7.19 1.58 2.64
N TYR A 14 -5.88 1.76 2.72
CA TYR A 14 -5.18 2.94 2.23
C TYR A 14 -4.79 2.81 0.76
N ILE A 15 -4.50 1.57 0.33
CA ILE A 15 -4.22 1.25 -1.06
C ILE A 15 -4.55 -0.21 -1.36
N ASN A 16 -4.99 -0.46 -2.59
CA ASN A 16 -5.37 -1.77 -3.11
C ASN A 16 -6.38 -2.46 -2.20
N GLY A 17 -7.56 -1.86 -2.05
CA GLY A 17 -8.69 -2.39 -1.29
C GLY A 17 -9.85 -2.78 -2.19
N ASP A 18 -10.86 -3.45 -1.63
CA ASP A 18 -12.12 -3.75 -2.32
C ASP A 18 -11.93 -4.38 -3.72
N TRP A 19 -10.98 -5.31 -3.82
CA TRP A 19 -10.60 -6.01 -5.05
C TRP A 19 -10.12 -5.10 -6.20
N THR A 20 -9.82 -3.84 -5.90
CA THR A 20 -9.41 -2.82 -6.86
C THR A 20 -7.92 -2.55 -6.71
N ILE A 21 -7.23 -2.39 -7.84
CA ILE A 21 -5.80 -2.07 -7.86
C ILE A 21 -5.61 -0.60 -8.23
N ASP A 22 -5.10 0.18 -7.29
CA ASP A 22 -4.86 1.61 -7.43
C ASP A 22 -3.67 1.91 -8.35
N TRP A 23 -3.68 3.09 -8.98
CA TRP A 23 -2.53 3.59 -9.73
C TRP A 23 -1.35 3.95 -8.81
N PRO A 24 -0.10 3.90 -9.31
CA PRO A 24 1.07 4.39 -8.59
C PRO A 24 0.84 5.81 -8.06
N ARG A 25 1.06 6.02 -6.76
CA ARG A 25 0.83 7.31 -6.12
C ARG A 25 1.63 7.47 -4.84
N LYS A 26 1.73 8.72 -4.39
CA LYS A 26 2.18 9.07 -3.05
C LYS A 26 0.97 9.41 -2.18
N PHE A 27 0.96 8.97 -0.94
CA PHE A 27 -0.14 9.21 -0.01
C PHE A 27 0.39 9.31 1.42
N THR A 28 -0.29 10.08 2.27
CA THR A 28 0.14 10.31 3.66
C THR A 28 -0.82 9.59 4.61
N ILE A 29 -0.30 8.62 5.35
CA ILE A 29 -1.02 7.81 6.34
C ILE A 29 -0.07 7.45 7.49
N ALA A 30 -0.58 7.11 8.66
CA ALA A 30 0.24 6.72 9.82
C ALA A 30 1.42 7.67 10.11
N GLY A 31 1.22 8.98 9.94
CA GLY A 31 2.24 9.99 10.21
C GLY A 31 3.42 10.05 9.22
N THR A 32 3.36 9.34 8.09
CA THR A 32 4.46 9.29 7.12
C THR A 32 3.94 9.25 5.68
N VAL A 33 4.81 9.57 4.73
CA VAL A 33 4.50 9.47 3.30
C VAL A 33 4.84 8.07 2.81
N PHE A 34 3.89 7.43 2.15
CA PHE A 34 4.10 6.20 1.41
C PHE A 34 4.26 6.48 -0.08
N HIS A 35 5.24 5.83 -0.70
CA HIS A 35 5.43 5.75 -2.14
C HIS A 35 4.99 4.36 -2.60
N TYR A 36 3.95 4.32 -3.43
CA TYR A 36 3.51 3.10 -4.10
C TYR A 36 3.87 3.19 -5.59
N GLU A 37 4.70 2.26 -6.03
CA GLU A 37 5.27 2.24 -7.38
C GLU A 37 5.00 0.89 -8.04
N ARG A 38 4.59 0.94 -9.30
CA ARG A 38 4.33 -0.23 -10.14
C ARG A 38 4.77 0.10 -11.54
N GLN A 39 5.72 -0.66 -12.06
CA GLN A 39 6.26 -0.52 -13.40
C GLN A 39 6.12 -1.87 -14.12
N ASN A 40 5.98 -1.83 -15.45
CA ASN A 40 6.01 -3.06 -16.23
C ASN A 40 7.40 -3.71 -16.09
N ASP A 41 7.43 -5.03 -15.99
CA ASP A 41 8.65 -5.84 -15.87
C ASP A 41 9.54 -5.52 -14.64
N ALA A 42 8.96 -4.88 -13.61
CA ALA A 42 9.63 -4.66 -12.33
C ALA A 42 8.74 -5.10 -11.15
N PRO A 43 9.34 -5.41 -9.98
CA PRO A 43 8.57 -5.67 -8.77
C PRO A 43 7.73 -4.45 -8.37
N GLU A 44 6.58 -4.72 -7.77
CA GLU A 44 5.79 -3.72 -7.06
C GLU A 44 6.53 -3.26 -5.79
N ILE A 45 6.54 -1.96 -5.53
CA ILE A 45 7.26 -1.37 -4.40
C ILE A 45 6.30 -0.53 -3.57
N MET A 46 6.31 -0.76 -2.25
CA MET A 46 5.59 0.07 -1.28
C MET A 46 6.58 0.50 -0.19
N ARG A 47 6.89 1.80 -0.13
CA ARG A 47 7.93 2.34 0.76
C ARG A 47 7.38 3.46 1.63
N ALA A 48 7.52 3.33 2.96
CA ALA A 48 7.38 4.44 3.89
C ALA A 48 8.66 5.29 3.88
N VAL A 49 8.53 6.62 3.79
CA VAL A 49 9.69 7.55 3.80
C VAL A 49 10.23 7.76 5.21
N GLY A 50 9.37 7.65 6.23
CA GLY A 50 9.69 7.76 7.65
C GLY A 50 8.93 6.72 8.50
N PRO A 51 9.09 6.76 9.84
CA PRO A 51 8.46 5.80 10.75
C PRO A 51 6.93 5.94 10.75
N THR A 52 6.23 4.86 11.08
CA THR A 52 4.77 4.86 11.23
C THR A 52 4.37 5.18 12.67
N SER A 53 3.30 5.96 12.85
CA SER A 53 2.76 6.32 14.17
C SER A 53 1.69 5.36 14.69
N GLU A 54 1.26 4.41 13.85
CA GLU A 54 0.24 3.40 14.14
C GLU A 54 0.61 2.08 13.44
N ASN A 55 -0.06 1.00 13.86
CA ASN A 55 0.08 -0.31 13.23
C ASN A 55 -0.56 -0.31 11.84
N LEU A 56 0.13 -0.95 10.90
CA LEU A 56 -0.35 -1.15 9.54
C LEU A 56 -0.33 -2.63 9.21
N VAL A 57 -1.33 -3.08 8.46
CA VAL A 57 -1.42 -4.46 7.99
C VAL A 57 -1.09 -4.49 6.51
N VAL A 58 -0.04 -5.22 6.15
CA VAL A 58 0.32 -5.52 4.76
C VAL A 58 -0.34 -6.82 4.36
N MET A 59 -1.01 -6.80 3.22
CA MET A 59 -1.73 -7.95 2.65
C MET A 59 -1.30 -8.19 1.21
N VAL A 60 -1.63 -9.36 0.68
CA VAL A 60 -1.44 -9.70 -0.74
C VAL A 60 -2.80 -10.06 -1.34
N ILE A 61 -3.18 -9.37 -2.41
CA ILE A 61 -4.32 -9.73 -3.26
C ILE A 61 -3.80 -10.62 -4.39
N SER A 62 -4.43 -11.77 -4.58
CA SER A 62 -4.18 -12.68 -5.70
C SER A 62 -5.40 -12.75 -6.61
N GLN A 63 -5.18 -12.61 -7.90
CA GLN A 63 -6.13 -12.95 -8.97
C GLN A 63 -5.64 -14.16 -9.75
#